data_AF-A0A841R7Q6-F1
#
_entry.id   AF-A0A841R7Q6-F1
#
_cell.length_a   1.000
_cell.length_b   1.000
_cell.length_c   1.000
_cell.angle_alpha   90.00
_cell.angle_beta   90.00
_cell.angle_gamma   90.00
#
_symmetry.space_group_name_H-M   'P 1'
#
loop_
_entity.id
_entity.type
_entity.pdbx_description
1 polymer ?
#
loop_
_entity_poly.entity_id
_entity_poly.type
_entity_poly.pdbx_seq_one_letter_code
_entity_poly.pdbx_strand_id
1 'polypeptide(L)'
;MTMKERYKLLRSDPGLYYRNNIDSIDISPEGDIEEMIALLMAGLSIYNGDFFVRLSNIILNHRDFSNSPEYQFYYHLSRFSYFRYIQEMNYALESIQKAYKLSLILDDTFYIVKALGQLATLYSILQDYETSFFYLEQALEYGETLEDKILFADTYNSLGLLMFHQKRFEDALKAFTRALDLYEKEKEKERHLNFVILLLNTGETLMELGENTEAETFFSSGIRIAEERDFVDYFGQLILLIAEVFFRRKEFDKSYNYMKRFISQSDRFREDRNRVHKIHDRDKLKEEIMTLNTLRQRNEELNNRLNNLYDRLDSRDREELHAGALFEEISKAMNDGELHSWFQPQWSLKEKRYIGAEALIRWIKPDGSIFKPDTFIDIIEESNLIHKLTKIVVSQAFSFCRYMRDHIDPHFIVSINISPYELHHFDVLTLIEKEMLLKGLYPENVEIEITERTFLDRNPLSVNKLYQLKEMGIRIALDDFGTGYSSLSCLNRIPFDRVKVDRSLLLNATAMGKGDRMLESIIRLLHDLEYPVVVEGVEKEDHLELVKKLGADEVQGFLFSKAVPQESFLRLF
;
A
#
# COMPACT_ATOMS: atom_id res chain seq x y z
N MET A 1 -25.82 -6.74 -26.18
CA MET A 1 -25.14 -5.87 -25.20
C MET A 1 -24.63 -6.76 -24.11
N THR A 2 -23.33 -6.78 -23.85
CA THR A 2 -22.75 -7.60 -22.76
C THR A 2 -23.23 -7.11 -21.40
N MET A 3 -23.17 -7.93 -20.35
CA MET A 3 -23.51 -7.48 -18.99
C MET A 3 -22.69 -6.28 -18.52
N LYS A 4 -21.42 -6.22 -18.94
CA LYS A 4 -20.52 -5.08 -18.72
C LYS A 4 -21.05 -3.79 -19.37
N GLU A 5 -21.53 -3.86 -20.62
CA GLU A 5 -22.16 -2.73 -21.30
C GLU A 5 -23.51 -2.34 -20.66
N ARG A 6 -24.33 -3.32 -20.27
CA ARG A 6 -25.59 -3.06 -19.55
C ARG A 6 -25.32 -2.31 -18.26
N TYR A 7 -24.39 -2.82 -17.44
CA TYR A 7 -24.00 -2.18 -16.19
C TYR A 7 -23.51 -0.73 -16.37
N LYS A 8 -22.71 -0.45 -17.41
CA LYS A 8 -22.27 0.92 -17.70
C LYS A 8 -23.43 1.88 -17.98
N LEU A 9 -24.50 1.41 -18.64
CA LEU A 9 -25.73 2.19 -18.82
C LEU A 9 -26.50 2.37 -17.52
N LEU A 10 -26.56 1.35 -16.66
CA LEU A 10 -27.22 1.48 -15.35
C LEU A 10 -26.54 2.52 -14.47
N ARG A 11 -25.22 2.65 -14.60
CA ARG A 11 -24.42 3.63 -13.87
C ARG A 11 -24.61 5.06 -14.37
N SER A 12 -24.99 5.25 -15.64
CA SER A 12 -25.19 6.58 -16.21
C SER A 12 -26.57 7.15 -15.89
N ASP A 13 -27.63 6.35 -15.77
CA ASP A 13 -28.95 6.83 -15.35
C ASP A 13 -29.79 5.72 -14.68
N PRO A 14 -29.48 5.35 -13.43
CA PRO A 14 -30.16 4.28 -12.73
C PRO A 14 -31.62 4.62 -12.35
N GLY A 15 -32.01 5.88 -12.39
CA GLY A 15 -33.37 6.32 -12.07
C GLY A 15 -34.32 6.25 -13.27
N LEU A 16 -33.84 6.61 -14.47
CA LEU A 16 -34.66 6.68 -15.67
C LEU A 16 -34.86 5.30 -16.33
N TYR A 17 -33.84 4.44 -16.31
CA TYR A 17 -33.96 3.10 -16.93
C TYR A 17 -35.01 2.23 -16.24
N TYR A 18 -35.12 2.28 -14.92
CA TYR A 18 -36.00 1.38 -14.16
C TYR A 18 -37.41 1.93 -13.95
N ARG A 19 -37.56 3.25 -13.75
CA ARG A 19 -38.90 3.89 -13.71
C ARG A 19 -39.72 3.56 -14.96
N ASN A 20 -39.07 3.32 -16.10
CA ASN A 20 -39.73 3.07 -17.37
C ASN A 20 -39.86 1.58 -17.75
N ASN A 21 -39.07 0.66 -17.17
CA ASN A 21 -38.97 -0.73 -17.64
C ASN A 21 -39.22 -1.80 -16.56
N ILE A 22 -39.33 -1.45 -15.28
CA ILE A 22 -39.43 -2.45 -14.19
C ILE A 22 -40.64 -3.38 -14.30
N ASP A 23 -41.78 -2.85 -14.73
CA ASP A 23 -43.03 -3.62 -14.86
C ASP A 23 -43.05 -4.51 -16.11
N SER A 24 -42.08 -4.34 -17.03
CA SER A 24 -41.99 -5.10 -18.28
C SER A 24 -41.00 -6.26 -18.25
N ILE A 25 -40.19 -6.40 -17.20
CA ILE A 25 -39.17 -7.45 -17.09
C ILE A 25 -39.82 -8.75 -16.59
N ASP A 26 -39.62 -9.84 -17.32
CA ASP A 26 -40.08 -11.17 -16.92
C ASP A 26 -39.19 -11.71 -15.79
N ILE A 27 -39.74 -11.79 -14.58
CA ILE A 27 -39.07 -12.31 -13.38
C ILE A 27 -39.42 -13.78 -13.09
N SER A 28 -39.91 -14.53 -14.07
CA SER A 28 -40.12 -15.98 -13.96
C SER A 28 -38.80 -16.78 -14.02
N PRO A 29 -38.75 -18.06 -13.58
CA PRO A 29 -37.56 -18.90 -13.73
C PRO A 29 -37.04 -19.07 -15.16
N GLU A 30 -37.87 -18.78 -16.16
CA GLU A 30 -37.55 -18.86 -17.59
C GLU A 30 -37.16 -17.52 -18.24
N GLY A 31 -37.25 -16.41 -17.49
CA GLY A 31 -36.95 -15.06 -17.98
C GLY A 31 -35.46 -14.80 -18.23
N ASP A 32 -35.13 -13.63 -18.79
CA ASP A 32 -33.73 -13.26 -19.10
C ASP A 32 -32.95 -12.93 -17.81
N ILE A 33 -31.99 -13.79 -17.47
CA ILE A 33 -31.12 -13.63 -16.30
C ILE A 33 -30.32 -12.32 -16.32
N GLU A 34 -29.94 -11.80 -17.50
CA GLU A 34 -29.23 -10.53 -17.60
C GLU A 34 -30.10 -9.37 -17.16
N GLU A 35 -31.38 -9.38 -17.57
CA GLU A 35 -32.36 -8.38 -17.16
C GLU A 35 -32.69 -8.50 -15.67
N MET A 36 -32.77 -9.71 -15.14
CA MET A 36 -32.96 -9.94 -13.71
C MET A 36 -31.78 -9.45 -12.87
N ILE A 37 -30.53 -9.70 -13.28
CA ILE A 37 -29.34 -9.24 -12.55
C ILE A 37 -29.20 -7.72 -12.68
N ALA A 38 -29.47 -7.15 -13.85
CA ALA A 38 -29.59 -5.70 -14.01
C ALA A 38 -30.63 -5.14 -13.04
N LEU A 39 -31.81 -5.74 -12.97
CA LEU A 39 -32.88 -5.34 -12.07
C LEU A 39 -32.51 -5.49 -10.59
N LEU A 40 -31.72 -6.51 -10.24
CA LEU A 40 -31.20 -6.70 -8.89
C LEU A 40 -30.17 -5.63 -8.52
N MET A 41 -29.29 -5.24 -9.45
CA MET A 41 -28.30 -4.17 -9.25
C MET A 41 -28.96 -2.82 -9.01
N ALA A 42 -30.07 -2.55 -9.69
CA ALA A 42 -30.84 -1.33 -9.49
C ALA A 42 -31.95 -1.44 -8.45
N GLY A 43 -32.24 -2.63 -7.93
CA GLY A 43 -33.21 -2.84 -6.86
C GLY A 43 -32.94 -2.02 -5.60
N LEU A 44 -31.73 -1.48 -5.46
CA LEU A 44 -31.35 -0.51 -4.43
C LEU A 44 -32.11 0.81 -4.53
N SER A 45 -32.48 1.26 -5.74
CA SER A 45 -33.29 2.46 -5.96
C SER A 45 -34.80 2.22 -5.80
N ILE A 46 -35.23 0.95 -5.65
CA ILE A 46 -36.66 0.57 -5.58
C ILE A 46 -37.09 0.21 -4.13
N TYR A 47 -36.15 0.23 -3.18
CA TYR A 47 -36.41 0.21 -1.73
C TYR A 47 -37.42 -0.84 -1.24
N ASN A 48 -37.39 -2.03 -1.83
CA ASN A 48 -38.28 -3.14 -1.48
C ASN A 48 -37.47 -4.42 -1.21
N GLY A 49 -37.20 -4.68 0.07
CA GLY A 49 -36.43 -5.86 0.50
C GLY A 49 -37.08 -7.20 0.14
N ASP A 50 -38.41 -7.28 0.11
CA ASP A 50 -39.14 -8.49 -0.31
C ASP A 50 -38.94 -8.76 -1.80
N PHE A 51 -38.98 -7.71 -2.64
CA PHE A 51 -38.64 -7.81 -4.05
C PHE A 51 -37.19 -8.27 -4.26
N PHE A 52 -36.23 -7.66 -3.54
CA PHE A 52 -34.82 -8.04 -3.63
C PHE A 52 -34.60 -9.52 -3.29
N VAL A 53 -35.17 -9.99 -2.17
CA VAL A 53 -35.04 -11.40 -1.74
C VAL A 53 -35.67 -12.35 -2.74
N ARG A 54 -36.88 -12.05 -3.23
CA ARG A 54 -37.55 -12.89 -4.24
C ARG A 54 -36.74 -12.98 -5.53
N LEU A 55 -36.32 -11.85 -6.08
CA LEU A 55 -35.52 -11.80 -7.31
C LEU A 55 -34.17 -12.51 -7.13
N SER A 56 -33.52 -12.32 -5.97
CA SER A 56 -32.27 -12.99 -5.63
C SER A 56 -32.41 -14.51 -5.61
N ASN A 57 -33.52 -15.04 -5.08
CA ASN A 57 -33.81 -16.48 -5.08
C ASN A 57 -34.08 -17.02 -6.49
N ILE A 58 -34.73 -16.25 -7.35
CA ILE A 58 -35.00 -16.65 -8.74
C ILE A 58 -33.69 -16.73 -9.52
N ILE A 59 -32.81 -15.73 -9.41
CA ILE A 59 -31.49 -15.72 -10.05
C ILE A 59 -30.63 -16.89 -9.59
N LEU A 60 -30.59 -17.19 -8.28
CA LEU A 60 -29.81 -18.31 -7.73
C LEU A 60 -30.19 -19.68 -8.32
N ASN A 61 -31.47 -19.85 -8.65
CA ASN A 61 -32.02 -21.10 -9.19
C ASN A 61 -32.09 -21.10 -10.73
N HIS A 62 -31.68 -20.01 -11.38
CA HIS A 62 -31.71 -19.91 -12.84
C HIS A 62 -30.65 -20.83 -13.46
N ARG A 63 -31.02 -21.56 -14.52
CA ARG A 63 -30.17 -22.59 -15.15
C ARG A 63 -28.81 -22.07 -15.65
N ASP A 64 -28.76 -20.80 -16.05
CA ASP A 64 -27.58 -20.17 -16.65
C ASP A 64 -26.67 -19.50 -15.60
N PHE A 65 -27.11 -19.38 -14.35
CA PHE A 65 -26.37 -18.67 -13.28
C PHE A 65 -25.06 -19.38 -12.89
N SER A 66 -25.10 -20.69 -12.67
CA SER A 66 -23.94 -21.45 -12.20
C SER A 66 -22.81 -21.52 -13.23
N ASN A 67 -23.12 -21.31 -14.50
CA ASN A 67 -22.18 -21.46 -15.62
C ASN A 67 -21.50 -20.14 -16.02
N SER A 68 -21.88 -19.02 -15.43
CA SER A 68 -21.35 -17.70 -15.77
C SER A 68 -20.75 -16.99 -14.55
N PRO A 69 -19.41 -16.90 -14.46
CA PRO A 69 -18.74 -16.12 -13.42
C PRO A 69 -19.10 -14.63 -13.45
N GLU A 70 -19.44 -14.07 -14.62
CA GLU A 70 -19.89 -12.68 -14.77
C GLU A 70 -21.24 -12.45 -14.10
N TYR A 71 -22.19 -13.37 -14.28
CA TYR A 71 -23.50 -13.29 -13.64
C TYR A 71 -23.37 -13.40 -12.10
N GLN A 72 -22.51 -14.30 -11.64
CA GLN A 72 -22.21 -14.46 -10.22
C GLN A 72 -21.54 -13.20 -9.65
N PHE A 73 -20.64 -12.56 -10.40
CA PHE A 73 -19.97 -11.33 -9.98
C PHE A 73 -20.99 -10.22 -9.70
N TYR A 74 -21.84 -9.90 -10.67
CA TYR A 74 -22.83 -8.83 -10.55
C TYR A 74 -23.92 -9.15 -9.51
N TYR A 75 -24.28 -10.42 -9.37
CA TYR A 75 -25.16 -10.89 -8.29
C TYR A 75 -24.55 -10.60 -6.91
N HIS A 76 -23.29 -10.95 -6.68
CA HIS A 76 -22.60 -10.70 -5.42
C HIS A 76 -22.36 -9.22 -5.15
N LEU A 77 -22.08 -8.42 -6.19
CA LEU A 77 -21.98 -6.96 -6.11
C LEU A 77 -23.32 -6.31 -5.70
N SER A 78 -24.44 -6.82 -6.23
CA SER A 78 -25.79 -6.38 -5.85
C SER A 78 -26.10 -6.70 -4.39
N ARG A 79 -25.76 -7.91 -3.94
CA ARG A 79 -25.89 -8.33 -2.53
C ARG A 79 -25.06 -7.47 -1.59
N PHE A 80 -23.80 -7.22 -1.94
CA PHE A 80 -22.95 -6.30 -1.18
C PHE A 80 -23.64 -4.96 -0.96
N SER A 81 -24.14 -4.37 -2.05
CA SER A 81 -24.78 -3.06 -2.00
C SER A 81 -26.06 -3.07 -1.17
N TYR A 82 -26.85 -4.14 -1.25
CA TYR A 82 -28.07 -4.33 -0.45
C TYR A 82 -27.78 -4.47 1.04
N PHE A 83 -26.85 -5.36 1.40
CA PHE A 83 -26.48 -5.57 2.80
C PHE A 83 -25.83 -4.34 3.42
N ARG A 84 -25.01 -3.59 2.65
CA ARG A 84 -24.49 -2.30 3.08
C ARG A 84 -25.62 -1.30 3.36
N TYR A 85 -26.63 -1.25 2.49
CA TYR A 85 -27.79 -0.36 2.65
C TYR A 85 -28.59 -0.67 3.92
N ILE A 86 -28.85 -1.94 4.20
CA ILE A 86 -29.53 -2.35 5.45
C ILE A 86 -28.59 -2.46 6.66
N GLN A 87 -27.33 -2.01 6.53
CA GLN A 87 -26.30 -1.99 7.57
C GLN A 87 -25.85 -3.36 8.12
N GLU A 88 -26.06 -4.42 7.34
CA GLU A 88 -25.64 -5.79 7.65
C GLU A 88 -24.20 -6.05 7.15
N MET A 89 -23.21 -5.45 7.81
CA MET A 89 -21.83 -5.36 7.30
C MET A 89 -21.13 -6.72 7.11
N ASN A 90 -21.45 -7.73 7.92
CA ASN A 90 -20.89 -9.08 7.77
C ASN A 90 -21.30 -9.72 6.43
N TYR A 91 -22.59 -9.62 6.08
CA TYR A 91 -23.11 -10.14 4.82
C TYR A 91 -22.65 -9.30 3.63
N ALA A 92 -22.44 -8.00 3.82
CA ALA A 92 -21.81 -7.14 2.83
C ALA A 92 -20.37 -7.60 2.54
N LEU A 93 -19.56 -7.81 3.59
CA LEU A 93 -18.18 -8.27 3.48
C LEU A 93 -18.08 -9.62 2.75
N GLU A 94 -18.89 -10.60 3.17
CA GLU A 94 -18.92 -11.92 2.52
C GLU A 94 -19.27 -11.81 1.03
N SER A 95 -20.25 -10.98 0.70
CA SER A 95 -20.70 -10.79 -0.67
C SER A 95 -19.61 -10.13 -1.52
N ILE A 96 -18.94 -9.10 -1.03
CA ILE A 96 -17.90 -8.42 -1.81
C ILE A 96 -16.62 -9.25 -1.94
N GLN A 97 -16.26 -10.06 -0.95
CA GLN A 97 -15.14 -11.02 -1.06
C GLN A 97 -15.41 -12.08 -2.13
N LYS A 98 -16.66 -12.54 -2.27
CA LYS A 98 -17.06 -13.45 -3.36
C LYS A 98 -16.97 -12.78 -4.72
N ALA A 99 -17.44 -11.53 -4.85
CA ALA A 99 -17.29 -10.76 -6.08
C ALA A 99 -15.80 -10.54 -6.43
N TYR A 100 -14.95 -10.24 -5.45
CA TYR A 100 -13.52 -10.08 -5.67
C TYR A 100 -12.86 -11.37 -6.17
N LYS A 101 -13.14 -12.52 -5.56
CA LYS A 101 -12.63 -13.81 -6.05
C LYS A 101 -13.08 -14.10 -7.48
N LEU A 102 -14.33 -13.79 -7.82
CA LEU A 102 -14.84 -13.93 -9.18
C LEU A 102 -14.17 -12.97 -10.16
N SER A 103 -13.82 -11.76 -9.74
CA SER A 103 -13.08 -10.83 -10.59
C SER A 103 -11.69 -11.35 -10.97
N LEU A 104 -11.01 -12.03 -10.05
CA LEU A 104 -9.71 -12.67 -10.33
C LEU A 104 -9.84 -13.88 -11.26
N ILE A 105 -10.98 -14.59 -11.22
CA ILE A 105 -11.27 -15.71 -12.14
C ILE A 105 -11.57 -15.18 -13.54
N LEU A 106 -12.28 -14.05 -13.63
CA LEU A 106 -12.62 -13.40 -14.89
C LEU A 106 -11.41 -12.76 -15.58
N ASP A 107 -10.36 -12.43 -14.82
CA ASP A 107 -9.10 -11.84 -15.30
C ASP A 107 -9.31 -10.61 -16.20
N ASP A 108 -10.28 -9.76 -15.85
CA ASP A 108 -10.58 -8.53 -16.56
C ASP A 108 -10.54 -7.34 -15.58
N THR A 109 -9.71 -6.36 -15.94
CA THR A 109 -9.37 -5.17 -15.16
C THR A 109 -10.58 -4.43 -14.64
N PHE A 110 -11.68 -4.38 -15.40
CA PHE A 110 -12.90 -3.70 -14.98
C PHE A 110 -13.51 -4.34 -13.73
N TYR A 111 -13.62 -5.68 -13.71
CA TYR A 111 -14.21 -6.39 -12.58
C TYR A 111 -13.33 -6.28 -11.34
N ILE A 112 -12.00 -6.34 -11.53
CA ILE A 112 -11.02 -6.25 -10.45
C ILE A 112 -11.07 -4.86 -9.80
N VAL A 113 -10.94 -3.78 -10.57
CA VAL A 113 -11.02 -2.40 -10.08
C VAL A 113 -12.36 -2.15 -9.38
N LYS A 114 -13.46 -2.66 -9.95
CA LYS A 114 -14.79 -2.49 -9.35
C LYS A 114 -14.90 -3.17 -7.99
N ALA A 115 -14.43 -4.41 -7.86
CA ALA A 115 -14.48 -5.15 -6.60
C ALA A 115 -13.59 -4.50 -5.53
N LEU A 116 -12.37 -4.12 -5.90
CA LEU A 116 -11.41 -3.45 -5.03
C LEU A 116 -11.95 -2.10 -4.52
N GLY A 117 -12.54 -1.28 -5.38
CA GLY A 117 -13.14 -0.01 -4.97
C GLY A 117 -14.32 -0.18 -3.99
N GLN A 118 -15.11 -1.25 -4.13
CA GLN A 118 -16.18 -1.55 -3.17
C GLN A 118 -15.65 -2.12 -1.84
N LEU A 119 -14.61 -2.97 -1.88
CA LEU A 119 -13.90 -3.42 -0.67
C LEU A 119 -13.38 -2.23 0.11
N ALA A 120 -12.70 -1.30 -0.57
CA ALA A 120 -12.24 -0.08 0.03
C ALA A 120 -13.37 0.71 0.71
N THR A 121 -14.45 0.95 -0.03
CA THR A 121 -15.62 1.66 0.50
C THR A 121 -16.16 1.00 1.77
N LEU A 122 -16.21 -0.34 1.81
CA LEU A 122 -16.67 -1.08 2.99
C LEU A 122 -15.74 -0.88 4.18
N TYR A 123 -14.43 -1.02 4.00
CA TYR A 123 -13.47 -0.85 5.08
C TYR A 123 -13.40 0.61 5.58
N SER A 124 -13.62 1.59 4.70
CA SER A 124 -13.78 3.00 5.09
C SER A 124 -14.99 3.21 6.02
N ILE A 125 -16.14 2.58 5.72
CA ILE A 125 -17.33 2.61 6.58
C ILE A 125 -17.06 1.95 7.93
N LEU A 126 -16.30 0.86 7.94
CA LEU A 126 -15.87 0.16 9.15
C LEU A 126 -14.78 0.91 9.93
N GLN A 127 -14.36 2.08 9.45
CA GLN A 127 -13.25 2.88 10.00
C GLN A 127 -11.90 2.14 10.01
N ASP A 128 -11.79 1.09 9.22
CA ASP A 128 -10.54 0.42 8.88
C ASP A 128 -9.95 1.09 7.63
N TYR A 129 -9.44 2.29 7.85
CA TYR A 129 -8.90 3.14 6.79
C TYR A 129 -7.64 2.55 6.15
N GLU A 130 -6.89 1.72 6.88
CA GLU A 130 -5.69 1.04 6.37
C GLU A 130 -6.07 0.01 5.32
N THR A 131 -6.99 -0.91 5.65
CA THR A 131 -7.49 -1.89 4.71
C THR A 131 -8.24 -1.21 3.55
N SER A 132 -8.95 -0.11 3.83
CA SER A 132 -9.57 0.71 2.79
C SER A 132 -8.55 1.26 1.80
N PHE A 133 -7.42 1.77 2.29
CA PHE A 133 -6.37 2.35 1.47
C PHE A 133 -5.69 1.27 0.62
N PHE A 134 -5.35 0.12 1.22
CA PHE A 134 -4.76 -1.03 0.53
C PHE A 134 -5.57 -1.47 -0.70
N TYR A 135 -6.89 -1.55 -0.56
CA TYR A 135 -7.76 -1.90 -1.69
C TYR A 135 -7.90 -0.77 -2.72
N LEU A 136 -7.83 0.51 -2.31
CA LEU A 136 -7.80 1.62 -3.27
C LEU A 136 -6.50 1.66 -4.06
N GLU A 137 -5.36 1.41 -3.42
CA GLU A 137 -4.06 1.39 -4.10
C GLU A 137 -4.05 0.34 -5.21
N GLN A 138 -4.46 -0.89 -4.91
CA GLN A 138 -4.61 -1.92 -5.93
C GLN A 138 -5.62 -1.50 -7.00
N ALA A 139 -6.76 -0.91 -6.62
CA ALA A 139 -7.75 -0.45 -7.60
C ALA A 139 -7.18 0.63 -8.53
N LEU A 140 -6.28 1.48 -8.04
CA LEU A 140 -5.63 2.52 -8.82
C LEU A 140 -4.56 1.93 -9.75
N GLU A 141 -3.77 0.97 -9.27
CA GLU A 141 -2.76 0.25 -10.06
C GLU A 141 -3.40 -0.46 -11.26
N TYR A 142 -4.43 -1.27 -11.03
CA TYR A 142 -5.21 -1.87 -12.11
C TYR A 142 -5.90 -0.80 -12.98
N GLY A 143 -6.32 0.31 -12.37
CA GLY A 143 -6.99 1.44 -13.03
C GLY A 143 -6.17 2.15 -14.11
N GLU A 144 -4.83 2.09 -14.06
CA GLU A 144 -3.97 2.73 -15.07
C GLU A 144 -4.19 2.16 -16.48
N THR A 145 -4.43 0.86 -16.56
CA THR A 145 -4.72 0.14 -17.82
C THR A 145 -6.20 0.12 -18.18
N LEU A 146 -7.06 0.67 -17.32
CA LEU A 146 -8.50 0.60 -17.48
C LEU A 146 -9.00 1.57 -18.57
N GLU A 147 -9.74 1.03 -19.52
CA GLU A 147 -10.39 1.83 -20.58
C GLU A 147 -11.55 2.68 -20.04
N ASP A 148 -12.28 2.19 -19.03
CA ASP A 148 -13.41 2.89 -18.40
C ASP A 148 -12.92 4.02 -17.48
N LYS A 149 -12.73 5.22 -18.05
CA LYS A 149 -12.22 6.39 -17.33
C LYS A 149 -13.15 6.87 -16.23
N ILE A 150 -14.44 6.65 -16.39
CA ILE A 150 -15.41 6.97 -15.35
C ILE A 150 -15.14 6.07 -14.14
N LEU A 151 -14.97 4.75 -14.31
CA LEU A 151 -14.75 3.84 -13.18
C LEU A 151 -13.43 4.18 -12.47
N PHE A 152 -12.42 4.58 -13.23
CA PHE A 152 -11.17 5.05 -12.66
C PHE A 152 -11.34 6.36 -11.86
N ALA A 153 -12.16 7.29 -12.36
CA ALA A 153 -12.50 8.53 -11.65
C ALA A 153 -13.22 8.26 -10.32
N ASP A 154 -14.11 7.27 -10.27
CA ASP A 154 -14.78 6.85 -9.02
C ASP A 154 -13.76 6.35 -7.97
N THR A 155 -12.71 5.66 -8.40
CA THR A 155 -11.63 5.21 -7.50
C THR A 155 -10.91 6.40 -6.88
N TYR A 156 -10.57 7.42 -7.67
CA TYR A 156 -9.98 8.66 -7.14
C TYR A 156 -10.93 9.45 -6.23
N ASN A 157 -12.22 9.49 -6.56
CA ASN A 157 -13.22 10.11 -5.69
C ASN A 157 -13.31 9.38 -4.34
N SER A 158 -13.24 8.05 -4.35
CA SER A 158 -13.23 7.24 -3.12
C SER A 158 -11.98 7.48 -2.27
N LEU A 159 -10.83 7.65 -2.92
CA LEU A 159 -9.58 8.05 -2.26
C LEU A 159 -9.69 9.45 -1.64
N GLY A 160 -10.25 10.42 -2.37
CA GLY A 160 -10.45 11.77 -1.86
C GLY A 160 -11.34 11.79 -0.61
N LEU A 161 -12.44 11.02 -0.61
CA LEU A 161 -13.31 10.88 0.57
C LEU A 161 -12.58 10.29 1.78
N LEU A 162 -11.75 9.27 1.56
CA LEU A 162 -10.94 8.68 2.61
C LEU A 162 -9.99 9.71 3.25
N MET A 163 -9.34 10.53 2.42
CA MET A 163 -8.46 11.62 2.88
C MET A 163 -9.24 12.73 3.60
N PHE A 164 -10.41 13.07 3.10
CA PHE A 164 -11.30 14.06 3.71
C PHE A 164 -11.69 13.64 5.13
N HIS A 165 -12.07 12.37 5.34
CA HIS A 165 -12.41 11.84 6.68
C HIS A 165 -11.22 11.86 7.66
N GLN A 166 -9.99 11.77 7.14
CA GLN A 166 -8.77 11.92 7.93
C GLN A 166 -8.35 13.39 8.13
N LYS A 167 -9.17 14.36 7.70
CA LYS A 167 -8.89 15.80 7.75
C LYS A 167 -7.67 16.24 6.93
N ARG A 168 -7.31 15.45 5.92
CA ARG A 168 -6.23 15.75 4.96
C ARG A 168 -6.82 16.47 3.75
N PHE A 169 -7.31 17.68 3.96
CA PHE A 169 -8.13 18.37 2.96
C PHE A 169 -7.37 18.74 1.68
N GLU A 170 -6.08 19.11 1.78
CA GLU A 170 -5.25 19.37 0.59
C GLU A 170 -5.08 18.11 -0.27
N ASP A 171 -4.84 16.96 0.36
CA ASP A 171 -4.69 15.68 -0.33
C ASP A 171 -6.01 15.19 -0.92
N ALA A 172 -7.11 15.37 -0.18
CA ALA A 172 -8.45 15.09 -0.67
C ALA A 172 -8.75 15.91 -1.93
N LEU A 173 -8.41 17.20 -1.94
CA LEU A 173 -8.61 18.08 -3.08
C LEU A 173 -7.79 17.62 -4.30
N LYS A 174 -6.55 17.17 -4.12
CA LYS A 174 -5.73 16.59 -5.20
C LYS A 174 -6.40 15.37 -5.82
N ALA A 175 -6.89 14.44 -5.00
CA ALA A 175 -7.59 13.24 -5.47
C ALA A 175 -8.90 13.58 -6.21
N PHE A 176 -9.70 14.52 -5.69
CA PHE A 176 -10.90 14.98 -6.36
C PHE A 176 -10.59 15.69 -7.68
N THR A 177 -9.54 16.51 -7.73
CA THR A 177 -9.09 17.16 -8.97
C THR A 177 -8.72 16.12 -10.03
N ARG A 178 -8.02 15.05 -9.64
CA ARG A 178 -7.70 13.95 -10.56
C ARG A 178 -8.94 13.23 -11.08
N ALA A 179 -9.93 13.01 -10.22
CA ALA A 179 -11.22 12.46 -10.65
C ALA A 179 -11.93 13.41 -11.63
N LEU A 180 -11.88 14.72 -11.41
CA LEU A 180 -12.46 15.73 -12.30
C LEU A 180 -11.81 15.69 -13.67
N ASP A 181 -10.47 15.64 -13.74
CA ASP A 181 -9.73 15.53 -15.01
C ASP A 181 -10.11 14.29 -15.83
N LEU A 182 -10.41 13.18 -15.16
CA LEU A 182 -10.86 11.96 -15.82
C LEU A 182 -12.29 12.10 -16.34
N TYR A 183 -13.18 12.71 -15.56
CA TYR A 183 -14.54 13.03 -16.00
C TYR A 183 -14.57 14.06 -17.15
N GLU A 184 -13.66 15.03 -17.19
CA GLU A 184 -13.55 16.02 -18.26
C GLU A 184 -13.30 15.41 -19.64
N LYS A 185 -12.71 14.21 -19.69
CA LYS A 185 -12.48 13.47 -20.94
C LYS A 185 -13.74 12.79 -21.48
N GLU A 186 -14.82 12.77 -20.70
CA GLU A 186 -16.06 12.07 -21.01
C GLU A 186 -17.15 13.04 -21.46
N LYS A 187 -17.62 12.86 -22.71
CA LYS A 187 -18.58 13.80 -23.35
C LYS A 187 -19.91 13.93 -22.61
N GLU A 188 -20.35 12.87 -21.92
CA GLU A 188 -21.63 12.83 -21.21
C GLU A 188 -21.48 12.74 -19.69
N LYS A 189 -20.38 13.26 -19.12
CA LYS A 189 -20.09 13.27 -17.68
C LYS A 189 -21.27 13.74 -16.80
N GLU A 190 -22.05 14.73 -17.25
CA GLU A 190 -23.21 15.27 -16.54
C GLU A 190 -24.41 14.32 -16.46
N ARG A 191 -24.38 13.19 -17.17
CA ARG A 191 -25.37 12.12 -16.96
C ARG A 191 -25.07 11.35 -15.68
N HIS A 192 -23.81 11.25 -15.27
CA HIS A 192 -23.41 10.37 -14.19
C HIS A 192 -23.64 11.00 -12.82
N LEU A 193 -24.42 10.33 -11.97
CA LEU A 193 -24.64 10.73 -10.58
C LEU A 193 -23.32 10.95 -9.81
N ASN A 194 -22.35 10.07 -10.01
CA ASN A 194 -21.04 10.14 -9.36
C ASN A 194 -20.26 11.41 -9.70
N PHE A 195 -20.52 12.05 -10.85
CA PHE A 195 -19.93 13.35 -11.17
C PHE A 195 -20.50 14.45 -10.26
N VAL A 196 -21.80 14.43 -9.96
CA VAL A 196 -22.41 15.36 -9.02
C VAL A 196 -21.89 15.14 -7.59
N ILE A 197 -21.70 13.88 -7.19
CA ILE A 197 -21.08 13.53 -5.90
C ILE A 197 -19.66 14.10 -5.81
N LEU A 198 -18.88 13.97 -6.89
CA LEU A 198 -17.52 14.51 -6.96
C LEU A 198 -17.51 16.04 -6.83
N LEU A 199 -18.43 16.76 -7.49
CA LEU A 199 -18.56 18.21 -7.34
C LEU A 199 -18.90 18.61 -5.90
N LEU A 200 -19.81 17.88 -5.25
CA LEU A 200 -20.15 18.06 -3.84
C LEU A 200 -18.91 17.89 -2.95
N ASN A 201 -18.22 16.75 -3.06
CA ASN A 201 -17.04 16.44 -2.26
C ASN A 201 -15.91 17.46 -2.44
N THR A 202 -15.68 17.91 -3.68
CA THR A 202 -14.69 18.93 -4.00
C THR A 202 -15.05 20.26 -3.33
N GLY A 203 -16.31 20.69 -3.45
CA GLY A 203 -16.80 21.91 -2.84
C GLY A 203 -16.70 21.90 -1.31
N GLU A 204 -17.08 20.79 -0.65
CA GLU A 204 -16.94 20.65 0.81
C GLU A 204 -15.48 20.72 1.25
N THR A 205 -14.58 20.09 0.51
CA THR A 205 -13.15 20.13 0.79
C THR A 205 -12.59 21.54 0.71
N LEU A 206 -13.01 22.31 -0.30
CA LEU A 206 -12.63 23.73 -0.44
C LEU A 206 -13.19 24.58 0.70
N MET A 207 -14.39 24.30 1.21
CA MET A 207 -14.93 24.98 2.40
C MET A 207 -14.07 24.75 3.64
N GLU A 208 -13.59 23.52 3.86
CA GLU A 208 -12.71 23.18 4.99
C GLU A 208 -11.34 23.84 4.87
N LEU A 209 -10.85 24.06 3.65
CA LEU A 209 -9.64 24.85 3.36
C LEU A 209 -9.84 26.37 3.44
N GLY A 210 -11.08 26.84 3.59
CA GLY A 210 -11.42 28.26 3.65
C GLY A 210 -11.68 28.93 2.29
N GLU A 211 -11.57 28.18 1.19
CA GLU A 211 -11.73 28.63 -0.20
C GLU A 211 -13.22 28.71 -0.62
N ASN A 212 -13.98 29.51 0.13
CA ASN A 212 -15.44 29.61 0.01
C ASN A 212 -15.92 30.10 -1.38
N THR A 213 -15.10 30.90 -2.08
CA THR A 213 -15.44 31.40 -3.43
C THR A 213 -15.35 30.29 -4.48
N GLU A 214 -14.34 29.44 -4.39
CA GLU A 214 -14.19 28.30 -5.30
C GLU A 214 -15.25 27.24 -5.00
N ALA A 215 -15.51 26.96 -3.71
CA ALA A 215 -16.57 26.05 -3.28
C ALA A 215 -17.96 26.42 -3.86
N GLU A 216 -18.30 27.71 -3.90
CA GLU A 216 -19.55 28.21 -4.51
C GLU A 216 -19.70 27.76 -5.98
N THR A 217 -18.60 27.75 -6.73
CA THR A 217 -18.58 27.38 -8.15
C THR A 217 -18.94 25.90 -8.34
N PHE A 218 -18.35 25.02 -7.52
CA PHE A 218 -18.63 23.59 -7.54
C PHE A 218 -20.07 23.27 -7.13
N PHE A 219 -20.56 23.88 -6.05
CA PHE A 219 -21.93 23.66 -5.61
C PHE A 219 -22.96 24.18 -6.62
N SER A 220 -22.72 25.35 -7.22
CA SER A 220 -23.63 25.91 -8.22
C SER A 220 -23.73 25.01 -9.46
N SER A 221 -22.60 24.47 -9.92
CA SER A 221 -22.57 23.50 -11.01
C SER A 221 -23.31 22.21 -10.66
N GLY A 222 -23.05 21.67 -9.46
CA GLY A 222 -23.74 20.48 -8.96
C GLY A 222 -25.25 20.65 -8.86
N ILE A 223 -25.73 21.79 -8.35
CA ILE A 223 -27.17 22.10 -8.21
C ILE A 223 -27.84 22.09 -9.58
N ARG A 224 -27.24 22.74 -10.58
CA ARG A 224 -27.77 22.78 -11.94
C ARG A 224 -27.93 21.37 -12.51
N ILE A 225 -26.87 20.56 -12.45
CA ILE A 225 -26.89 19.20 -13.00
C ILE A 225 -27.89 18.31 -12.25
N ALA A 226 -27.88 18.36 -10.92
CA ALA A 226 -28.78 17.57 -10.10
C ALA A 226 -30.25 17.92 -10.32
N GLU A 227 -30.56 19.19 -10.59
CA GLU A 227 -31.91 19.66 -10.92
C GLU A 227 -32.34 19.21 -12.33
N GLU A 228 -31.48 19.35 -13.34
CA GLU A 228 -31.73 18.91 -14.72
C GLU A 228 -31.93 17.40 -14.84
N ARG A 229 -31.25 16.62 -13.98
CA ARG A 229 -31.24 15.14 -14.01
C ARG A 229 -32.13 14.47 -12.96
N ASP A 230 -32.83 15.24 -12.13
CA ASP A 230 -33.70 14.72 -11.06
C ASP A 230 -32.94 13.88 -10.01
N PHE A 231 -31.71 14.26 -9.66
CA PHE A 231 -30.92 13.66 -8.57
C PHE A 231 -31.28 14.25 -7.21
N VAL A 232 -32.47 13.90 -6.74
CA VAL A 232 -33.17 14.55 -5.60
C VAL A 232 -32.34 14.57 -4.31
N ASP A 233 -31.67 13.46 -3.95
CA ASP A 233 -30.90 13.35 -2.69
C ASP A 233 -29.72 14.34 -2.63
N TYR A 234 -28.96 14.43 -3.71
CA TYR A 234 -27.76 15.28 -3.76
C TYR A 234 -28.12 16.73 -4.04
N PHE A 235 -29.21 16.98 -4.77
CA PHE A 235 -29.74 18.33 -4.95
C PHE A 235 -30.05 19.01 -3.60
N GLY A 236 -30.70 18.29 -2.67
CA GLY A 236 -30.99 18.81 -1.34
C GLY A 236 -29.73 19.14 -0.54
N GLN A 237 -28.72 18.27 -0.57
CA GLN A 237 -27.45 18.46 0.15
C GLN A 237 -26.68 19.68 -0.38
N LEU A 238 -26.57 19.81 -1.71
CA LEU A 238 -25.87 20.93 -2.35
C LEU A 238 -26.50 22.30 -2.02
N ILE A 239 -27.83 22.38 -1.91
CA ILE A 239 -28.53 23.61 -1.51
C ILE A 239 -28.16 24.03 -0.08
N LEU A 240 -28.00 23.07 0.84
CA LEU A 240 -27.62 23.39 2.22
C LEU A 240 -26.17 23.88 2.28
N LEU A 241 -25.26 23.21 1.57
CA LEU A 241 -23.84 23.57 1.53
C LEU A 241 -23.60 24.97 0.93
N ILE A 242 -24.26 25.29 -0.18
CA ILE A 242 -24.13 26.64 -0.77
C ILE A 242 -24.74 27.72 0.15
N ALA A 243 -25.80 27.41 0.90
CA ALA A 243 -26.34 28.32 1.90
C ALA A 243 -25.35 28.57 3.03
N GLU A 244 -24.61 27.55 3.45
CA GLU A 244 -23.55 27.65 4.45
C GLU A 244 -22.36 28.50 3.95
N VAL A 245 -21.95 28.35 2.68
CA VAL A 245 -20.93 29.20 2.05
C VAL A 245 -21.28 30.68 2.18
N PHE A 246 -22.51 31.06 1.80
CA PHE A 246 -22.96 32.45 1.93
C PHE A 246 -23.05 32.91 3.39
N PHE A 247 -23.41 32.01 4.30
CA PHE A 247 -23.42 32.31 5.74
C PHE A 247 -22.01 32.61 6.27
N ARG A 248 -21.01 31.78 5.93
CA ARG A 248 -19.59 31.97 6.32
C ARG A 248 -19.04 33.31 5.79
N ARG A 249 -19.50 33.75 4.60
CA ARG A 249 -19.16 35.05 3.99
C ARG A 249 -19.98 36.24 4.50
N LYS A 250 -20.91 36.03 5.45
CA LYS A 250 -21.83 37.05 6.00
C LYS A 250 -22.81 37.63 4.97
N GLU A 251 -23.08 36.90 3.89
CA GLU A 251 -24.08 37.24 2.86
C GLU A 251 -25.45 36.64 3.23
N PHE A 252 -26.02 37.11 4.34
CA PHE A 252 -27.18 36.47 4.98
C PHE A 252 -28.44 36.43 4.09
N ASP A 253 -28.67 37.44 3.25
CA ASP A 253 -29.82 37.46 2.33
C ASP A 253 -29.77 36.32 1.32
N LYS A 254 -28.58 36.01 0.79
CA LYS A 254 -28.39 34.89 -0.13
C LYS A 254 -28.56 33.56 0.57
N SER A 255 -27.94 33.41 1.75
CA SER A 255 -28.07 32.19 2.58
C SER A 255 -29.54 31.89 2.90
N TYR A 256 -30.30 32.90 3.33
CA TYR A 256 -31.73 32.78 3.61
C TYR A 256 -32.55 32.33 2.39
N ASN A 257 -32.26 32.86 1.20
CA ASN A 257 -32.96 32.49 -0.03
C ASN A 257 -32.73 31.01 -0.40
N TYR A 258 -31.51 30.48 -0.24
CA TYR A 258 -31.24 29.06 -0.47
C TYR A 258 -31.90 28.15 0.57
N MET A 259 -31.89 28.52 1.86
CA MET A 259 -32.63 27.78 2.90
C MET A 259 -34.14 27.75 2.62
N LYS A 260 -34.72 28.88 2.17
CA LYS A 260 -36.13 28.94 1.77
C LYS A 260 -36.43 28.01 0.59
N ARG A 261 -35.52 27.95 -0.41
CA ARG A 261 -35.61 27.02 -1.55
C ARG A 261 -35.62 25.57 -1.07
N PHE A 262 -34.72 25.18 -0.17
CA PHE A 262 -34.68 23.83 0.42
C PHE A 262 -36.01 23.47 1.09
N ILE A 263 -36.55 24.34 1.95
CA ILE A 263 -37.82 24.10 2.65
C ILE A 263 -38.98 23.97 1.66
N SER A 264 -39.04 24.83 0.64
CA SER A 264 -40.11 24.80 -0.38
C SER A 264 -40.14 23.51 -1.21
N GLN A 265 -39.03 22.78 -1.26
CA GLN A 265 -38.91 21.51 -1.98
C GLN A 265 -38.85 20.30 -1.02
N SER A 266 -39.12 20.50 0.27
CA SER A 266 -38.98 19.48 1.31
C SER A 266 -39.89 18.26 1.16
N ASP A 267 -41.05 18.41 0.51
CA ASP A 267 -41.94 17.27 0.19
C ASP A 267 -41.30 16.35 -0.86
N ARG A 268 -40.53 16.89 -1.81
CA ARG A 268 -39.73 16.12 -2.78
C ARG A 268 -38.64 15.29 -2.09
N PHE A 269 -38.16 15.72 -0.92
CA PHE A 269 -37.15 15.02 -0.11
C PHE A 269 -37.73 14.07 0.96
N ARG A 270 -39.05 14.14 1.24
CA ARG A 270 -39.72 13.38 2.30
C ARG A 270 -40.22 12.01 1.86
N GLU A 271 -40.51 11.81 0.57
CA GLU A 271 -40.95 10.52 0.04
C GLU A 271 -39.89 9.41 0.17
N ASP A 272 -38.60 9.76 0.30
CA ASP A 272 -37.48 8.82 0.42
C ASP A 272 -37.18 8.37 1.87
N ARG A 273 -37.40 9.22 2.89
CA ARG A 273 -36.99 8.92 4.28
C ARG A 273 -37.92 7.98 5.06
N ASN A 274 -39.15 7.74 4.58
CA ASN A 274 -40.19 7.04 5.35
C ASN A 274 -40.25 5.52 5.13
N ARG A 275 -39.27 4.91 4.46
CA ARG A 275 -39.16 3.45 4.34
C ARG A 275 -37.88 2.99 5.03
N VAL A 276 -38.02 2.07 5.98
CA VAL A 276 -36.94 1.42 6.78
C VAL A 276 -36.50 2.18 8.04
N HIS A 277 -37.38 2.24 9.03
CA HIS A 277 -36.97 2.21 10.43
C HIS A 277 -37.64 1.00 11.10
N LYS A 278 -36.92 -0.12 11.17
CA LYS A 278 -37.04 -1.15 12.21
C LYS A 278 -36.01 -2.26 11.98
N ILE A 279 -35.42 -2.75 13.09
CA ILE A 279 -34.46 -3.86 13.26
C ILE A 279 -32.99 -3.37 13.14
N HIS A 280 -32.05 -3.47 14.10
CA HIS A 280 -32.03 -3.90 15.51
C HIS A 280 -30.75 -3.35 16.22
N ASP A 281 -30.79 -3.47 17.55
CA ASP A 281 -29.77 -3.44 18.62
C ASP A 281 -28.49 -2.58 18.55
N ARG A 282 -28.53 -1.48 19.32
CA ARG A 282 -27.43 -0.52 19.55
C ARG A 282 -26.32 -1.03 20.47
N ASP A 283 -26.55 -2.11 21.21
CA ASP A 283 -25.65 -2.54 22.28
C ASP A 283 -24.58 -3.54 21.81
N LYS A 284 -24.81 -4.24 20.69
CA LYS A 284 -23.82 -5.14 20.07
C LYS A 284 -22.68 -4.37 19.36
N LEU A 285 -23.00 -3.19 18.81
CA LEU A 285 -22.04 -2.32 18.12
C LEU A 285 -21.02 -1.68 19.08
N LYS A 286 -21.38 -1.50 20.36
CA LYS A 286 -20.46 -0.96 21.38
C LYS A 286 -19.38 -1.95 21.80
N GLU A 287 -19.68 -3.25 21.82
CA GLU A 287 -18.71 -4.31 22.13
C GLU A 287 -17.69 -4.47 20.99
N GLU A 288 -18.11 -4.40 19.73
CA GLU A 288 -17.21 -4.51 18.58
C GLU A 288 -16.28 -3.30 18.42
N ILE A 289 -16.74 -2.09 18.75
CA ILE A 289 -15.92 -0.86 18.81
C ILE A 289 -14.84 -0.94 19.92
N MET A 290 -15.06 -1.70 20.98
CA MET A 290 -14.07 -1.87 22.05
C MET A 290 -12.87 -2.70 21.59
N THR A 291 -13.06 -3.62 20.63
CA THR A 291 -12.02 -4.43 19.99
C THR A 291 -11.11 -3.62 19.05
N LEU A 292 -11.61 -2.53 18.46
CA LEU A 292 -10.87 -1.62 17.57
C LEU A 292 -9.81 -0.77 18.29
N ASN A 293 -9.89 -0.61 19.62
CA ASN A 293 -8.85 0.10 20.39
C ASN A 293 -7.53 -0.68 20.49
N THR A 294 -7.56 -2.00 20.27
CA THR A 294 -6.36 -2.85 20.25
C THR A 294 -5.54 -2.62 18.99
N LEU A 295 -6.18 -2.26 17.87
CA LEU A 295 -5.53 -1.86 16.62
C LEU A 295 -4.96 -0.44 16.72
N ARG A 296 -5.58 0.42 17.54
CA ARG A 296 -5.14 1.80 17.79
C ARG A 296 -3.78 1.91 18.51
N GLN A 297 -3.34 0.86 19.22
CA GLN A 297 -2.00 0.79 19.83
C GLN A 297 -0.87 0.47 18.84
N ARG A 298 -1.21 0.11 17.59
CA ARG A 298 -0.24 -0.23 16.53
C ARG A 298 0.16 0.97 15.65
N ASN A 299 -0.31 2.16 16.01
CA ASN A 299 -0.24 3.39 15.21
C ASN A 299 1.13 4.12 15.27
N GLU A 300 2.11 3.64 16.02
CA GLU A 300 3.48 4.22 16.02
C GLU A 300 4.38 3.63 14.92
N GLU A 301 4.18 2.36 14.54
CA GLU A 301 4.88 1.72 13.41
C GLU A 301 4.40 2.27 12.04
N LEU A 302 3.13 2.67 11.97
CA LEU A 302 2.50 3.20 10.76
C LEU A 302 3.00 4.59 10.38
N ASN A 303 3.41 5.44 11.33
CA ASN A 303 3.97 6.77 10.99
C ASN A 303 5.32 6.67 10.25
N ASN A 304 6.10 5.61 10.49
CA ASN A 304 7.35 5.38 9.77
C ASN A 304 7.11 4.83 8.35
N ARG A 305 6.08 4.00 8.16
CA ARG A 305 5.61 3.60 6.82
C ARG A 305 4.94 4.75 6.06
N LEU A 306 4.26 5.64 6.77
CA LEU A 306 3.61 6.83 6.23
C LEU A 306 4.62 7.81 5.62
N ASN A 307 5.78 8.01 6.25
CA ASN A 307 6.87 8.83 5.68
C ASN A 307 7.42 8.23 4.36
N ASN A 308 7.54 6.91 4.25
CA ASN A 308 7.95 6.24 3.01
C ASN A 308 6.89 6.29 1.90
N LEU A 309 5.61 6.48 2.26
CA LEU A 309 4.50 6.64 1.31
C LEU A 309 4.34 8.09 0.84
N TYR A 310 4.72 9.07 1.67
CA TYR A 310 4.77 10.50 1.31
C TYR A 310 5.83 10.80 0.23
N ASP A 311 7.00 10.15 0.27
CA ASP A 311 8.06 10.33 -0.74
C ASP A 311 7.64 9.80 -2.14
N ARG A 312 6.69 8.87 -2.20
CA ARG A 312 6.19 8.28 -3.46
C ARG A 312 5.09 9.09 -4.15
N LEU A 313 4.45 10.05 -3.48
CA LEU A 313 3.23 10.72 -3.97
C LEU A 313 3.47 12.09 -4.61
N ASP A 314 4.65 12.70 -4.46
CA ASP A 314 4.91 14.08 -4.91
C ASP A 314 5.66 14.18 -6.25
N SER A 315 5.98 13.06 -6.90
CA SER A 315 7.09 13.05 -7.82
C SER A 315 6.88 12.40 -9.18
N ARG A 316 5.83 11.63 -9.49
CA ARG A 316 5.89 10.70 -10.65
C ARG A 316 6.07 11.32 -12.06
N ASP A 317 5.65 12.56 -12.34
CA ASP A 317 5.97 13.21 -13.63
C ASP A 317 7.40 13.78 -13.68
N ARG A 318 7.99 14.12 -12.53
CA ARG A 318 9.40 14.53 -12.43
C ARG A 318 10.33 13.35 -12.14
N GLU A 319 9.86 12.28 -11.50
CA GLU A 319 10.57 11.07 -11.11
C GLU A 319 10.46 9.92 -12.09
N GLU A 320 9.51 9.80 -13.01
CA GLU A 320 9.70 8.85 -14.12
C GLU A 320 10.74 9.40 -15.12
N LEU A 321 10.76 10.73 -15.31
CA LEU A 321 11.83 11.42 -16.03
C LEU A 321 13.14 11.44 -15.23
N HIS A 322 13.11 11.67 -13.91
CA HIS A 322 14.30 11.70 -13.06
C HIS A 322 14.80 10.30 -12.71
N ALA A 323 13.97 9.29 -12.46
CA ALA A 323 14.38 7.89 -12.27
C ALA A 323 14.83 7.28 -13.60
N GLY A 324 14.22 7.64 -14.74
CA GLY A 324 14.77 7.29 -16.05
C GLY A 324 16.15 7.91 -16.28
N ALA A 325 16.29 9.22 -16.03
CA ALA A 325 17.58 9.92 -16.11
C ALA A 325 18.59 9.39 -15.09
N LEU A 326 18.16 9.08 -13.86
CA LEU A 326 18.98 8.57 -12.77
C LEU A 326 19.38 7.12 -13.06
N PHE A 327 18.51 6.30 -13.67
CA PHE A 327 18.85 4.97 -14.16
C PHE A 327 19.94 5.03 -15.23
N GLU A 328 19.84 5.98 -16.18
CA GLU A 328 20.89 6.25 -17.16
C GLU A 328 22.18 6.76 -16.50
N GLU A 329 22.08 7.69 -15.55
CA GLU A 329 23.22 8.22 -14.80
C GLU A 329 23.92 7.13 -13.99
N ILE A 330 23.18 6.26 -13.28
CA ILE A 330 23.74 5.14 -12.51
C ILE A 330 24.44 4.17 -13.47
N SER A 331 23.78 3.81 -14.57
CA SER A 331 24.37 2.94 -15.60
C SER A 331 25.67 3.51 -16.15
N LYS A 332 25.72 4.83 -16.37
CA LYS A 332 26.93 5.55 -16.79
C LYS A 332 27.99 5.57 -15.68
N ALA A 333 27.61 5.92 -14.46
CA ALA A 333 28.49 5.98 -13.29
C ALA A 333 29.18 4.63 -13.01
N MET A 334 28.48 3.51 -13.22
CA MET A 334 29.07 2.16 -13.15
C MET A 334 30.19 1.97 -14.18
N ASN A 335 30.06 2.51 -15.39
CA ASN A 335 31.08 2.42 -16.43
C ASN A 335 32.23 3.41 -16.20
N ASP A 336 31.91 4.60 -15.66
CA ASP A 336 32.87 5.67 -15.40
C ASP A 336 33.67 5.47 -14.09
N GLY A 337 33.35 4.42 -13.33
CA GLY A 337 34.09 4.03 -12.13
C GLY A 337 33.79 4.91 -10.91
N GLU A 338 32.61 5.55 -10.88
CA GLU A 338 32.18 6.46 -9.81
C GLU A 338 31.60 5.74 -8.58
N LEU A 339 31.47 4.41 -8.64
CA LEU A 339 30.84 3.56 -7.63
C LEU A 339 31.94 2.90 -6.78
N HIS A 340 31.98 3.25 -5.49
CA HIS A 340 33.01 2.82 -4.56
C HIS A 340 32.42 2.23 -3.28
N SER A 341 32.91 1.08 -2.86
CA SER A 341 32.53 0.43 -1.62
C SER A 341 33.24 1.12 -0.45
N TRP A 342 32.46 1.57 0.52
CA TRP A 342 32.94 2.01 1.82
C TRP A 342 32.64 0.94 2.85
N PHE A 343 33.43 0.88 3.90
CA PHE A 343 33.41 -0.24 4.84
C PHE A 343 32.96 0.24 6.21
N GLN A 344 31.90 -0.37 6.74
CA GLN A 344 31.44 -0.11 8.10
C GLN A 344 31.92 -1.23 9.03
N PRO A 345 32.64 -0.91 10.13
CA PRO A 345 33.22 -1.95 10.96
C PRO A 345 32.16 -2.64 11.83
N GLN A 346 32.38 -3.93 12.05
CA GLN A 346 31.61 -4.76 12.98
C GLN A 346 32.47 -5.09 14.20
N TRP A 347 31.93 -4.85 15.40
CA TRP A 347 32.66 -4.98 16.66
C TRP A 347 32.16 -6.16 17.47
N SER A 348 33.07 -7.06 17.86
CA SER A 348 32.75 -8.16 18.77
C SER A 348 32.74 -7.68 20.21
N LEU A 349 31.62 -7.89 20.92
CA LEU A 349 31.50 -7.56 22.33
C LEU A 349 32.34 -8.49 23.21
N LYS A 350 32.46 -9.76 22.79
CA LYS A 350 33.27 -10.77 23.47
C LYS A 350 34.76 -10.54 23.29
N GLU A 351 35.21 -10.36 22.05
CA GLU A 351 36.64 -10.24 21.72
C GLU A 351 37.16 -8.82 21.89
N LYS A 352 36.27 -7.82 21.99
CA LYS A 352 36.58 -6.40 22.14
C LYS A 352 37.54 -5.90 21.05
N ARG A 353 37.22 -6.26 19.81
CA ARG A 353 37.95 -5.86 18.60
C ARG A 353 37.02 -5.81 17.40
N TYR A 354 37.48 -5.17 16.34
CA TYR A 354 36.87 -5.29 15.02
C TYR A 354 37.11 -6.69 14.46
N ILE A 355 36.05 -7.32 13.95
CA ILE A 355 36.06 -8.69 13.39
C ILE A 355 35.78 -8.73 11.90
N GLY A 356 35.22 -7.66 11.35
CA GLY A 356 34.82 -7.60 9.96
C GLY A 356 34.32 -6.22 9.57
N ALA A 357 33.85 -6.13 8.34
CA ALA A 357 33.15 -4.96 7.86
C ALA A 357 32.07 -5.31 6.85
N GLU A 358 31.00 -4.53 6.88
CA GLU A 358 30.00 -4.51 5.83
C GLU A 358 30.45 -3.59 4.70
N ALA A 359 30.43 -4.12 3.47
CA ALA A 359 30.71 -3.36 2.27
C ALA A 359 29.44 -2.65 1.79
N LEU A 360 29.46 -1.32 1.93
CA LEU A 360 28.34 -0.45 1.60
C LEU A 360 28.71 0.45 0.43
N ILE A 361 28.00 0.29 -0.68
CA ILE A 361 28.29 1.06 -1.89
C ILE A 361 28.05 2.56 -1.70
N ARG A 362 28.87 3.39 -2.33
CA ARG A 362 28.72 4.85 -2.40
C ARG A 362 28.90 5.27 -3.84
N TRP A 363 28.02 6.13 -4.33
CA TRP A 363 28.21 6.77 -5.62
C TRP A 363 28.86 8.14 -5.39
N ILE A 364 30.11 8.28 -5.83
CA ILE A 364 30.92 9.48 -5.66
C ILE A 364 31.03 10.17 -7.01
N LYS A 365 30.31 11.28 -7.20
CA LYS A 365 30.35 12.03 -8.45
C LYS A 365 31.71 12.75 -8.61
N PRO A 366 32.10 13.13 -9.84
CA PRO A 366 33.38 13.81 -10.11
C PRO A 366 33.55 15.15 -9.38
N ASP A 367 32.46 15.80 -8.99
CA ASP A 367 32.47 17.02 -8.19
C ASP A 367 32.73 16.78 -6.69
N GLY A 368 32.86 15.53 -6.26
CA GLY A 368 33.08 15.10 -4.89
C GLY A 368 31.80 14.88 -4.07
N SER A 369 30.61 15.02 -4.66
CA SER A 369 29.35 14.71 -3.99
C SER A 369 29.17 13.20 -3.80
N ILE A 370 28.63 12.81 -2.64
CA ILE A 370 28.49 11.40 -2.24
C ILE A 370 27.01 11.07 -2.07
N PHE A 371 26.53 10.13 -2.88
CA PHE A 371 25.18 9.58 -2.83
C PHE A 371 25.19 8.22 -2.13
N LYS A 372 24.18 8.01 -1.26
CA LYS A 372 24.02 6.79 -0.46
C LYS A 372 23.18 5.75 -1.21
N PRO A 373 23.29 4.45 -0.87
CA PRO A 373 22.52 3.38 -1.50
C PRO A 373 21.01 3.67 -1.55
N ASP A 374 20.43 4.12 -0.43
CA ASP A 374 18.99 4.40 -0.29
C ASP A 374 18.45 5.38 -1.35
N THR A 375 19.29 6.19 -1.99
CA THR A 375 18.84 7.14 -3.03
C THR A 375 18.76 6.53 -4.42
N PHE A 376 19.29 5.31 -4.63
CA PHE A 376 19.40 4.74 -5.98
C PHE A 376 19.21 3.22 -6.07
N ILE A 377 19.34 2.47 -4.97
CA ILE A 377 19.17 1.01 -4.98
C ILE A 377 17.73 0.63 -5.37
N ASP A 378 16.72 1.28 -4.78
CA ASP A 378 15.30 1.01 -5.05
C ASP A 378 14.94 1.16 -6.55
N ILE A 379 15.65 2.04 -7.27
CA ILE A 379 15.44 2.28 -8.71
C ILE A 379 15.96 1.12 -9.56
N ILE A 380 16.99 0.41 -9.08
CA ILE A 380 17.69 -0.62 -9.86
C ILE A 380 17.49 -2.04 -9.34
N GLU A 381 16.92 -2.23 -8.15
CA GLU A 381 16.85 -3.52 -7.43
C GLU A 381 16.19 -4.61 -8.28
N GLU A 382 15.13 -4.29 -9.01
CA GLU A 382 14.39 -5.20 -9.89
C GLU A 382 14.85 -5.12 -11.37
N SER A 383 16.06 -4.64 -11.62
CA SER A 383 16.60 -4.45 -12.98
C SER A 383 17.88 -5.26 -13.22
N ASN A 384 18.39 -5.30 -14.45
CA ASN A 384 19.70 -5.90 -14.73
C ASN A 384 20.89 -5.08 -14.18
N LEU A 385 20.67 -3.83 -13.76
CA LEU A 385 21.73 -2.98 -13.20
C LEU A 385 22.16 -3.43 -11.80
N ILE A 386 21.26 -3.98 -10.98
CA ILE A 386 21.64 -4.51 -9.66
C ILE A 386 22.76 -5.55 -9.78
N HIS A 387 22.67 -6.44 -10.77
CA HIS A 387 23.70 -7.46 -10.99
C HIS A 387 25.04 -6.88 -11.44
N LYS A 388 25.03 -5.75 -12.16
CA LYS A 388 26.27 -5.02 -12.49
C LYS A 388 26.86 -4.35 -11.25
N LEU A 389 26.02 -3.76 -10.40
CA LEU A 389 26.44 -3.15 -9.15
C LEU A 389 27.07 -4.19 -8.23
N THR A 390 26.43 -5.34 -8.07
CA THR A 390 26.91 -6.44 -7.22
C THR A 390 28.26 -6.95 -7.69
N LYS A 391 28.55 -6.99 -8.99
CA LYS A 391 29.91 -7.27 -9.50
C LYS A 391 30.95 -6.26 -9.01
N ILE A 392 30.61 -4.98 -9.03
CA ILE A 392 31.50 -3.90 -8.55
C ILE A 392 31.73 -4.06 -7.04
N VAL A 393 30.65 -4.24 -6.27
CA VAL A 393 30.70 -4.42 -4.81
C VAL A 393 31.52 -5.64 -4.45
N VAL A 394 31.23 -6.82 -5.02
CA VAL A 394 31.96 -8.06 -4.78
C VAL A 394 33.45 -7.87 -5.07
N SER A 395 33.79 -7.30 -6.24
CA SER A 395 35.20 -7.16 -6.62
C SER A 395 35.98 -6.22 -5.68
N GLN A 396 35.36 -5.11 -5.26
CA GLN A 396 35.96 -4.14 -4.35
C GLN A 396 36.03 -4.67 -2.92
N ALA A 397 34.94 -5.23 -2.41
CA ALA A 397 34.84 -5.85 -1.09
C ALA A 397 35.86 -6.97 -0.93
N PHE A 398 36.04 -7.81 -1.94
CA PHE A 398 36.99 -8.91 -1.88
C PHE A 398 38.45 -8.44 -1.98
N SER A 399 38.71 -7.36 -2.72
CA SER A 399 40.03 -6.72 -2.75
C SER A 399 40.38 -6.13 -1.37
N PHE A 400 39.42 -5.46 -0.73
CA PHE A 400 39.57 -4.94 0.61
C PHE A 400 39.78 -6.06 1.64
N CYS A 401 38.94 -7.09 1.60
CA CYS A 401 39.03 -8.24 2.50
C CYS A 401 40.38 -8.95 2.39
N ARG A 402 40.90 -9.11 1.17
CA ARG A 402 42.24 -9.66 0.94
C ARG A 402 43.29 -8.80 1.64
N TYR A 403 43.22 -7.48 1.48
CA TYR A 403 44.18 -6.57 2.12
C TYR A 403 44.14 -6.70 3.64
N MET A 404 42.94 -6.66 4.22
CA MET A 404 42.71 -6.81 5.66
C MET A 404 43.25 -8.16 6.17
N ARG A 405 42.99 -9.23 5.43
CA ARG A 405 43.49 -10.56 5.76
C ARG A 405 45.01 -10.66 5.76
N ASP A 406 45.64 -10.14 4.71
CA ASP A 406 47.07 -10.29 4.50
C ASP A 406 47.89 -9.43 5.48
N HIS A 407 47.31 -8.35 6.05
CA HIS A 407 48.07 -7.36 6.83
C HIS A 407 47.55 -7.10 8.25
N ILE A 408 46.28 -7.38 8.54
CA ILE A 408 45.61 -6.97 9.80
C ILE A 408 45.12 -8.19 10.58
N ASP A 409 44.19 -8.96 10.02
CA ASP A 409 43.58 -10.12 10.68
C ASP A 409 43.26 -11.22 9.65
N PRO A 410 43.91 -12.39 9.70
CA PRO A 410 43.65 -13.49 8.74
C PRO A 410 42.21 -14.02 8.78
N HIS A 411 41.46 -13.72 9.84
CA HIS A 411 40.06 -14.11 10.00
C HIS A 411 39.08 -12.97 9.73
N PHE A 412 39.54 -11.85 9.18
CA PHE A 412 38.66 -10.73 8.84
C PHE A 412 37.58 -11.17 7.84
N ILE A 413 36.34 -10.76 8.12
CA ILE A 413 35.17 -11.08 7.32
C ILE A 413 34.68 -9.82 6.61
N VAL A 414 34.37 -9.93 5.33
CA VAL A 414 33.62 -8.90 4.61
C VAL A 414 32.20 -9.39 4.33
N SER A 415 31.22 -8.58 4.71
CA SER A 415 29.82 -8.80 4.38
C SER A 415 29.44 -8.06 3.10
N ILE A 416 28.63 -8.70 2.26
CA ILE A 416 28.01 -8.08 1.08
C ILE A 416 26.49 -8.36 1.07
N ASN A 417 25.72 -7.31 0.77
CA ASN A 417 24.28 -7.41 0.60
C ASN A 417 23.93 -8.00 -0.77
N ILE A 418 22.98 -8.93 -0.80
CA ILE A 418 22.44 -9.51 -2.04
C ILE A 418 20.93 -9.39 -2.04
N SER A 419 20.36 -8.79 -3.09
CA SER A 419 18.91 -8.61 -3.19
C SER A 419 18.18 -9.93 -3.47
N PRO A 420 16.90 -10.05 -3.07
CA PRO A 420 16.06 -11.18 -3.45
C PRO A 420 16.04 -11.37 -4.97
N TYR A 421 15.82 -10.27 -5.72
CA TYR A 421 15.76 -10.28 -7.18
C TYR A 421 17.01 -10.91 -7.80
N GLU A 422 18.20 -10.63 -7.25
CA GLU A 422 19.45 -11.23 -7.73
C GLU A 422 19.53 -12.73 -7.49
N LEU A 423 19.18 -13.16 -6.28
CA LEU A 423 19.12 -14.58 -5.93
C LEU A 423 18.13 -15.33 -6.82
N HIS A 424 17.03 -14.70 -7.24
CA HIS A 424 16.08 -15.34 -8.16
C HIS A 424 16.63 -15.41 -9.59
N HIS A 425 17.11 -14.29 -10.14
CA HIS A 425 17.28 -14.14 -11.59
C HIS A 425 18.71 -14.34 -12.11
N PHE A 426 19.74 -14.26 -11.27
CA PHE A 426 21.14 -14.35 -11.70
C PHE A 426 21.91 -15.48 -11.03
N ASP A 427 23.04 -15.84 -11.65
CA ASP A 427 23.99 -16.80 -11.10
C ASP A 427 25.01 -16.10 -10.18
N VAL A 428 24.54 -15.79 -8.97
CA VAL A 428 25.32 -15.13 -7.93
C VAL A 428 26.43 -16.04 -7.40
N LEU A 429 26.22 -17.35 -7.41
CA LEU A 429 27.21 -18.35 -6.96
C LEU A 429 28.47 -18.30 -7.81
N THR A 430 28.30 -18.43 -9.12
CA THR A 430 29.44 -18.39 -10.05
C THR A 430 30.18 -17.06 -9.97
N LEU A 431 29.47 -15.95 -9.74
CA LEU A 431 30.10 -14.64 -9.52
C LEU A 431 31.00 -14.64 -8.28
N ILE A 432 30.45 -15.06 -7.13
CA ILE A 432 31.19 -15.07 -5.86
C ILE A 432 32.37 -16.03 -5.93
N GLU A 433 32.16 -17.26 -6.40
CA GLU A 433 33.21 -18.27 -6.52
C GLU A 433 34.38 -17.76 -7.37
N LYS A 434 34.07 -17.17 -8.52
CA LYS A 434 35.07 -16.64 -9.45
C LYS A 434 35.86 -15.48 -8.82
N GLU A 435 35.18 -14.51 -8.21
CA GLU A 435 35.87 -13.36 -7.62
C GLU A 435 36.69 -13.78 -6.39
N MET A 436 36.21 -14.73 -5.57
CA MET A 436 36.99 -15.29 -4.47
C MET A 436 38.27 -15.94 -4.98
N LEU A 437 38.18 -16.79 -6.02
CA LEU A 437 39.33 -17.45 -6.62
C LEU A 437 40.35 -16.43 -7.17
N LEU A 438 39.87 -15.39 -7.86
CA LEU A 438 40.71 -14.34 -8.43
C LEU A 438 41.44 -13.51 -7.35
N LYS A 439 40.80 -13.29 -6.20
CA LYS A 439 41.38 -12.55 -5.07
C LYS A 439 42.09 -13.45 -4.07
N GLY A 440 42.02 -14.77 -4.25
CA GLY A 440 42.59 -15.76 -3.36
C GLY A 440 41.98 -15.72 -1.96
N LEU A 441 40.67 -15.46 -1.85
CA LEU A 441 39.92 -15.46 -0.59
C LEU A 441 39.44 -16.85 -0.20
N TYR A 442 39.39 -17.10 1.10
CA TYR A 442 38.74 -18.29 1.63
C TYR A 442 37.25 -18.02 1.87
N PRO A 443 36.37 -19.03 1.73
CA PRO A 443 34.94 -18.91 1.99
C PRO A 443 34.60 -18.29 3.35
N GLU A 444 35.37 -18.64 4.38
CA GLU A 444 35.21 -18.13 5.74
C GLU A 444 35.45 -16.62 5.91
N ASN A 445 36.08 -15.97 4.94
CA ASN A 445 36.29 -14.52 4.91
C ASN A 445 35.11 -13.75 4.28
N VAL A 446 34.11 -14.45 3.75
CA VAL A 446 32.99 -13.86 3.02
C VAL A 446 31.68 -14.17 3.74
N GLU A 447 30.85 -13.15 3.90
CA GLU A 447 29.48 -13.28 4.36
C GLU A 447 28.49 -12.63 3.38
N ILE A 448 27.38 -13.31 3.15
CA ILE A 448 26.25 -12.81 2.38
C ILE A 448 25.13 -12.40 3.32
N GLU A 449 24.70 -11.16 3.20
CA GLU A 449 23.57 -10.61 3.95
C GLU A 449 22.32 -10.62 3.06
N ILE A 450 21.24 -11.20 3.58
CA ILE A 450 19.93 -11.28 2.91
C ILE A 450 18.84 -10.82 3.86
N THR A 451 17.80 -10.18 3.35
CA THR A 451 16.69 -9.70 4.17
C THR A 451 15.59 -10.76 4.35
N GLU A 452 14.67 -10.54 5.30
CA GLU A 452 13.49 -11.39 5.49
C GLU A 452 12.64 -11.54 4.20
N ARG A 453 12.69 -10.53 3.31
CA ARG A 453 11.94 -10.52 2.04
C ARG A 453 12.34 -11.65 1.09
N THR A 454 13.60 -12.12 1.15
CA THR A 454 14.09 -13.24 0.33
C THR A 454 13.25 -14.52 0.48
N PHE A 455 12.51 -14.66 1.59
CA PHE A 455 11.69 -15.84 1.88
C PHE A 455 10.21 -15.71 1.54
N LEU A 456 9.72 -14.51 1.19
CA LEU A 456 8.29 -14.23 0.95
C LEU A 456 7.75 -14.98 -0.26
N ASP A 457 8.51 -15.01 -1.35
CA ASP A 457 8.08 -15.64 -2.61
C ASP A 457 8.12 -17.18 -2.57
N ARG A 458 8.58 -17.76 -1.46
CA ARG A 458 8.72 -19.21 -1.24
C ARG A 458 9.44 -19.94 -2.39
N ASN A 459 10.31 -19.26 -3.13
CA ASN A 459 10.97 -19.82 -4.29
C ASN A 459 12.03 -20.85 -3.86
N PRO A 460 11.90 -22.12 -4.29
CA PRO A 460 12.88 -23.15 -3.95
C PRO A 460 14.29 -22.87 -4.48
N LEU A 461 14.42 -22.12 -5.59
CA LEU A 461 15.71 -21.84 -6.23
C LEU A 461 16.59 -20.93 -5.39
N SER A 462 16.04 -19.86 -4.80
CA SER A 462 16.81 -18.95 -3.95
C SER A 462 17.30 -19.65 -2.68
N VAL A 463 16.44 -20.46 -2.08
CA VAL A 463 16.81 -21.28 -0.91
C VAL A 463 17.93 -22.26 -1.28
N ASN A 464 17.84 -22.94 -2.44
CA ASN A 464 18.88 -23.86 -2.90
C ASN A 464 20.22 -23.15 -3.12
N LYS A 465 20.23 -21.98 -3.75
CA LYS A 465 21.45 -21.15 -3.93
C LYS A 465 22.12 -20.79 -2.60
N LEU A 466 21.34 -20.44 -1.60
CA LEU A 466 21.86 -20.15 -0.26
C LEU A 466 22.45 -21.41 0.41
N TYR A 467 21.82 -22.57 0.25
CA TYR A 467 22.42 -23.84 0.70
C TYR A 467 23.74 -24.14 0.00
N GLN A 468 23.84 -23.92 -1.30
CA GLN A 468 25.06 -24.12 -2.05
C GLN A 468 26.18 -23.16 -1.60
N LEU A 469 25.87 -21.89 -1.33
CA LEU A 469 26.82 -20.94 -0.74
C LEU A 469 27.32 -21.42 0.63
N LYS A 470 26.42 -21.95 1.48
CA LYS A 470 26.79 -22.56 2.77
C LYS A 470 27.68 -23.78 2.59
N GLU A 471 27.40 -24.65 1.63
CA GLU A 471 28.23 -25.82 1.33
C GLU A 471 29.65 -25.44 0.88
N MET A 472 29.80 -24.28 0.23
CA MET A 472 31.12 -23.71 -0.08
C MET A 472 31.87 -23.21 1.16
N GLY A 473 31.20 -23.04 2.30
CA GLY A 473 31.76 -22.48 3.53
C GLY A 473 31.60 -20.96 3.65
N ILE A 474 30.78 -20.34 2.78
CA ILE A 474 30.46 -18.91 2.86
C ILE A 474 29.42 -18.71 3.97
N ARG A 475 29.58 -17.65 4.75
CA ARG A 475 28.63 -17.32 5.82
C ARG A 475 27.38 -16.66 5.26
N ILE A 476 26.25 -16.87 5.90
CA ILE A 476 24.98 -16.20 5.57
C ILE A 476 24.41 -15.56 6.83
N ALA A 477 24.17 -14.26 6.78
CA ALA A 477 23.45 -13.54 7.81
C ALA A 477 22.04 -13.17 7.33
N LEU A 478 21.09 -13.24 8.27
CA LEU A 478 19.76 -12.66 8.09
C LEU A 478 19.80 -11.20 8.54
N ASP A 479 19.52 -10.30 7.62
CA ASP A 479 19.51 -8.86 7.84
C ASP A 479 18.11 -8.28 8.05
N ASP A 480 18.07 -7.07 8.61
CA ASP A 480 16.85 -6.31 8.92
C ASP A 480 15.84 -7.05 9.82
N PHE A 481 16.32 -7.93 10.72
CA PHE A 481 15.43 -8.77 11.52
C PHE A 481 14.54 -7.93 12.44
N GLY A 482 13.22 -8.14 12.33
CA GLY A 482 12.21 -7.48 13.16
C GLY A 482 11.63 -6.17 12.60
N THR A 483 11.94 -5.81 11.35
CA THR A 483 11.33 -4.69 10.62
C THR A 483 9.94 -5.00 10.01
N GLY A 484 9.55 -6.28 10.01
CA GLY A 484 8.21 -6.76 9.64
C GLY A 484 8.22 -7.98 8.71
N TYR A 485 7.15 -8.79 8.81
CA TYR A 485 6.86 -10.10 8.17
C TYR A 485 7.34 -11.36 8.91
N SER A 486 6.44 -12.01 9.69
CA SER A 486 6.52 -13.43 10.14
C SER A 486 7.94 -14.02 10.34
N SER A 487 8.78 -13.28 11.05
CA SER A 487 10.25 -13.42 11.14
C SER A 487 10.74 -14.75 11.71
N LEU A 488 9.86 -15.50 12.37
CA LEU A 488 10.20 -16.82 12.91
C LEU A 488 10.19 -17.94 11.87
N SER A 489 9.42 -17.78 10.79
CA SER A 489 9.25 -18.85 9.80
C SER A 489 10.46 -19.00 8.86
N CYS A 490 11.28 -17.96 8.68
CA CYS A 490 12.49 -18.01 7.87
C CYS A 490 13.68 -18.65 8.61
N LEU A 491 13.80 -18.45 9.92
CA LEU A 491 14.88 -19.02 10.74
C LEU A 491 14.97 -20.55 10.62
N ASN A 492 13.85 -21.25 10.48
CA ASN A 492 13.83 -22.70 10.32
C ASN A 492 14.18 -23.20 8.90
N ARG A 493 14.40 -22.32 7.92
CA ARG A 493 14.56 -22.72 6.50
C ARG A 493 16.01 -22.85 6.07
N ILE A 494 16.92 -22.06 6.65
CA ILE A 494 18.34 -22.05 6.29
C ILE A 494 19.15 -21.90 7.59
N PRO A 495 20.26 -22.65 7.77
CA PRO A 495 21.15 -22.46 8.90
C PRO A 495 21.97 -21.18 8.73
N PHE A 496 21.41 -20.04 9.14
CA PHE A 496 22.11 -18.77 9.23
C PHE A 496 23.30 -18.86 10.19
N ASP A 497 24.37 -18.10 9.93
CA ASP A 497 25.53 -17.99 10.82
C ASP A 497 25.35 -16.93 11.89
N ARG A 498 24.55 -15.90 11.60
CA ARG A 498 24.17 -14.85 12.55
C ARG A 498 22.89 -14.15 12.08
N VAL A 499 22.25 -13.44 13.01
CA VAL A 499 21.07 -12.61 12.74
C VAL A 499 21.37 -11.17 13.14
N LYS A 500 21.11 -10.24 12.22
CA LYS A 500 21.29 -8.80 12.42
C LYS A 500 19.95 -8.19 12.81
N VAL A 501 19.87 -7.70 14.04
CA VAL A 501 18.71 -7.04 14.62
C VAL A 501 18.72 -5.58 14.21
N ASP A 502 17.68 -5.19 13.48
CA ASP A 502 17.58 -3.85 12.90
C ASP A 502 17.60 -2.74 13.97
N ARG A 503 18.20 -1.61 13.60
CA ARG A 503 18.34 -0.43 14.46
C ARG A 503 17.02 0.08 15.02
N SER A 504 15.89 -0.10 14.33
CA SER A 504 14.58 0.40 14.80
C SER A 504 14.17 -0.25 16.12
N LEU A 505 14.51 -1.53 16.35
CA LEU A 505 14.25 -2.23 17.61
C LEU A 505 15.08 -1.64 18.76
N LEU A 506 16.34 -1.27 18.49
CA LEU A 506 17.19 -0.60 19.47
C LEU A 506 16.70 0.83 19.77
N LEU A 507 16.28 1.59 18.75
CA LEU A 507 15.76 2.94 18.94
C LEU A 507 14.43 2.97 19.73
N ASN A 508 13.62 1.91 19.60
CA ASN A 508 12.39 1.74 20.38
C ASN A 508 12.65 1.27 21.83
N ALA A 509 13.86 0.80 22.13
CA ALA A 509 14.26 0.36 23.48
C ALA A 509 14.62 1.57 24.37
N THR A 510 13.60 2.29 24.82
CA THR A 510 13.76 3.31 25.87
C THR A 510 13.90 2.64 27.25
N ALA A 511 14.85 3.12 28.05
CA ALA A 511 15.17 2.55 29.37
C ALA A 511 13.90 2.35 30.22
N MET A 512 13.67 1.11 30.69
CA MET A 512 12.52 0.69 31.51
C MET A 512 11.15 0.64 30.82
N GLY A 513 11.10 0.60 29.48
CA GLY A 513 9.87 0.53 28.69
C GLY A 513 9.46 -0.88 28.23
N LYS A 514 8.42 -0.94 27.37
CA LYS A 514 8.03 -2.17 26.65
C LYS A 514 9.07 -2.56 25.59
N GLY A 515 9.73 -1.60 24.96
CA GLY A 515 10.72 -1.82 23.90
C GLY A 515 11.96 -2.58 24.38
N ASP A 516 12.47 -2.27 25.58
CA ASP A 516 13.59 -2.99 26.21
C ASP A 516 13.27 -4.49 26.38
N ARG A 517 12.09 -4.81 26.92
CA ARG A 517 11.63 -6.20 27.06
C ARG A 517 11.43 -6.92 25.72
N MET A 518 11.04 -6.19 24.68
CA MET A 518 10.88 -6.76 23.34
C MET A 518 12.24 -7.12 22.74
N LEU A 519 13.21 -6.19 22.80
CA LEU A 519 14.57 -6.44 22.34
C LEU A 519 15.23 -7.57 23.14
N GLU A 520 15.07 -7.59 24.46
CA GLU A 520 15.53 -8.69 25.33
C GLU A 520 14.93 -10.04 24.89
N SER A 521 13.63 -10.09 24.65
CA SER A 521 12.94 -11.32 24.24
C SER A 521 13.40 -11.80 22.86
N ILE A 522 13.66 -10.88 21.93
CA ILE A 522 14.17 -11.18 20.59
C ILE A 522 15.58 -11.76 20.68
N ILE A 523 16.50 -11.08 21.36
CA ILE A 523 17.89 -11.54 21.51
C ILE A 523 17.91 -12.92 22.16
N ARG A 524 17.13 -13.11 23.24
CA ARG A 524 17.01 -14.40 23.92
C ARG A 524 16.49 -15.49 23.00
N LEU A 525 15.45 -15.21 22.21
CA LEU A 525 14.88 -16.17 21.28
C LEU A 525 15.89 -16.59 20.19
N LEU A 526 16.66 -15.63 19.67
CA LEU A 526 17.70 -15.93 18.68
C LEU A 526 18.81 -16.80 19.29
N HIS A 527 19.21 -16.54 20.54
CA HIS A 527 20.15 -17.39 21.27
C HIS A 527 19.59 -18.78 21.59
N ASP A 528 18.31 -18.88 21.95
CA ASP A 528 17.62 -20.17 22.16
C ASP A 528 17.58 -21.00 20.87
N LEU A 529 17.66 -20.35 19.70
CA LEU A 529 17.80 -20.96 18.38
C LEU A 529 19.27 -21.10 17.93
N GLU A 530 20.22 -20.87 18.84
CA GLU A 530 21.67 -20.97 18.63
C GLU A 530 22.26 -19.99 17.59
N TYR A 531 21.57 -18.87 17.31
CA TYR A 531 22.08 -17.83 16.43
C TYR A 531 22.84 -16.74 17.20
N PRO A 532 24.09 -16.44 16.84
CA PRO A 532 24.76 -15.21 17.23
C PRO A 532 23.98 -13.97 16.77
N VAL A 533 23.94 -12.95 17.62
CA VAL A 533 23.15 -11.74 17.38
C VAL A 533 24.05 -10.52 17.19
N VAL A 534 23.89 -9.85 16.04
CA VAL A 534 24.44 -8.53 15.76
C VAL A 534 23.34 -7.51 16.03
N VAL A 535 23.60 -6.49 16.86
CA VAL A 535 22.67 -5.36 17.00
C VAL A 535 23.18 -4.16 16.24
N GLU A 536 22.33 -3.65 15.34
CA GLU A 536 22.64 -2.49 14.52
C GLU A 536 22.19 -1.16 15.16
N GLY A 537 22.74 -0.04 14.66
CA GLY A 537 22.35 1.29 15.12
C GLY A 537 22.87 1.68 16.50
N VAL A 538 23.98 1.10 16.95
CA VAL A 538 24.63 1.49 18.20
C VAL A 538 25.34 2.84 18.02
N GLU A 539 24.68 3.93 18.42
CA GLU A 539 25.15 5.30 18.21
C GLU A 539 25.65 6.00 19.48
N LYS A 540 25.30 5.49 20.67
CA LYS A 540 25.61 6.11 21.97
C LYS A 540 26.09 5.07 22.97
N GLU A 541 26.85 5.50 23.99
CA GLU A 541 27.32 4.64 25.07
C GLU A 541 26.16 3.92 25.78
N ASP A 542 25.04 4.61 26.03
CA ASP A 542 23.86 4.00 26.65
C ASP A 542 23.28 2.86 25.78
N HIS A 543 23.33 2.97 24.45
CA HIS A 543 22.91 1.88 23.55
C HIS A 543 23.85 0.68 23.72
N LEU A 544 25.17 0.94 23.78
CA LEU A 544 26.20 -0.08 23.93
C LEU A 544 26.07 -0.81 25.29
N GLU A 545 25.80 -0.08 26.37
CA GLU A 545 25.55 -0.67 27.68
C GLU A 545 24.30 -1.55 27.69
N LEU A 546 23.23 -1.09 27.03
CA LEU A 546 21.99 -1.84 26.91
C LEU A 546 22.20 -3.16 26.15
N VAL A 547 22.74 -3.12 24.93
CA VAL A 547 22.91 -4.33 24.11
C VAL A 547 23.88 -5.34 24.75
N LYS A 548 24.91 -4.86 25.46
CA LYS A 548 25.78 -5.72 26.29
C LYS A 548 25.02 -6.41 27.41
N LYS A 549 24.13 -5.68 28.10
CA LYS A 549 23.31 -6.23 29.18
C LYS A 549 22.31 -7.27 28.65
N LEU A 550 21.76 -7.04 27.45
CA LEU A 550 20.83 -7.96 26.80
C LEU A 550 21.51 -9.19 26.20
N GLY A 551 22.84 -9.20 26.14
CA GLY A 551 23.63 -10.36 25.74
C GLY A 551 23.99 -10.42 24.26
N ALA A 552 23.86 -9.32 23.50
CA ALA A 552 24.28 -9.29 22.10
C ALA A 552 25.75 -9.74 21.95
N ASP A 553 26.06 -10.42 20.84
CA ASP A 553 27.39 -10.96 20.56
C ASP A 553 28.28 -9.92 19.86
N GLU A 554 27.66 -9.18 18.94
CA GLU A 554 28.30 -8.23 18.04
C GLU A 554 27.46 -6.95 17.91
N VAL A 555 28.12 -5.85 17.57
CA VAL A 555 27.46 -4.56 17.38
C VAL A 555 28.01 -3.82 16.17
N GLN A 556 27.11 -3.07 15.52
CA GLN A 556 27.43 -2.19 14.41
C GLN A 556 26.72 -0.85 14.60
N GLY A 557 27.43 0.26 14.38
CA GLY A 557 26.82 1.59 14.53
C GLY A 557 27.83 2.72 14.61
N PHE A 558 27.30 3.96 14.60
CA PHE A 558 28.12 5.17 14.48
C PHE A 558 28.94 5.50 15.74
N LEU A 559 28.67 4.84 16.87
CA LEU A 559 29.54 4.92 18.04
C LEU A 559 30.96 4.42 17.73
N PHE A 560 31.08 3.43 16.85
CA PHE A 560 32.36 2.85 16.44
C PHE A 560 32.91 3.57 15.21
N SER A 561 32.18 3.48 14.09
CA SER A 561 32.48 4.25 12.89
C SER A 561 31.28 4.23 11.96
N LYS A 562 31.18 5.27 11.13
CA LYS A 562 30.37 5.22 9.90
C LYS A 562 31.06 4.30 8.89
N ALA A 563 30.37 3.96 7.81
CA ALA A 563 31.05 3.45 6.63
C ALA A 563 32.07 4.48 6.16
N VAL A 564 33.30 4.05 5.90
CA VAL A 564 34.41 4.92 5.50
C VAL A 564 35.25 4.27 4.39
N PRO A 565 35.99 5.06 3.59
CA PRO A 565 36.95 4.51 2.62
C PRO A 565 37.99 3.61 3.30
N GLN A 566 38.59 2.71 2.54
CA GLN A 566 39.63 1.78 3.02
C GLN A 566 40.72 2.50 3.83
N GLU A 567 41.24 3.63 3.35
CA GLU A 567 42.33 4.37 4.01
C GLU A 567 41.93 4.91 5.39
N SER A 568 40.65 5.25 5.55
CA SER A 568 40.12 5.72 6.83
C SER A 568 39.78 4.54 7.75
N PHE A 569 39.28 3.44 7.18
CA PHE A 569 39.02 2.20 7.91
C PHE A 569 40.29 1.65 8.57
N LEU A 570 41.41 1.69 7.85
CA LEU A 570 42.71 1.23 8.36
C LEU A 570 43.20 2.00 9.58
N ARG A 571 42.71 3.22 9.83
CA ARG A 571 43.07 4.01 11.03
C ARG A 571 42.33 3.59 12.29
N LEU A 572 41.39 2.64 12.18
CA LEU A 572 40.66 2.08 13.31
C LEU A 572 41.46 1.00 14.05
N PHE A 573 42.51 0.47 13.41
CA PHE A 573 43.48 -0.48 13.97
C PHE A 573 44.78 0.25 14.30
#